data_AF-E1Z9M1-F1
#
_entry.id   AF-E1Z9M1-F1
#
_cell.length_a   1.000
_cell.length_b   1.000
_cell.length_c   1.000
_cell.angle_alpha   90.00
_cell.angle_beta   90.00
_cell.angle_gamma   90.00
#
_symmetry.space_group_name_H-M   'P 1'
#
loop_
_entity.id
_entity.type
_entity.pdbx_description
1 polymer ?
#
loop_
_entity_poly.entity_id
_entity_poly.type
_entity_poly.pdbx_seq_one_letter_code
_entity_poly.pdbx_strand_id
1 'polypeptide(L)'
;MLVQCLEKGTNAGLAFVNSRGACQRCDAVTPGCQRCKNSSGRCVECQATFLLTPNATCSPCFYDEDCLACSNIQERSCTKCVDFMGVIDGACKLCIQDDLCLQCNGNRSFCQKCVPGYKSVGGVCTLCIDPDCVSCLRDIDTCFGCLPFHGVLDNECVECIDRNCLNGDLDPYSCRNCTNGLAADRHTGSCVRCTLPGCATCDSADHHSCLWCVPGWNQVLRQDGKTCTCKKARP
;
A
#
# COMPACT_ATOMS: atom_id res chain seq x y z
N MET A 1 -32.06 9.24 -4.81
CA MET A 1 -31.73 9.50 -3.38
C MET A 1 -30.53 8.66 -2.88
N LEU A 2 -29.58 8.28 -3.77
CA LEU A 2 -28.38 7.49 -3.43
C LEU A 2 -27.09 8.35 -3.39
N VAL A 3 -27.20 9.66 -3.57
CA VAL A 3 -26.08 10.58 -3.89
C VAL A 3 -25.46 11.24 -2.64
N GLN A 4 -26.09 11.17 -1.47
CA GLN A 4 -25.90 12.20 -0.44
C GLN A 4 -24.64 12.12 0.44
N CYS A 5 -23.85 11.04 0.44
CA CYS A 5 -22.58 11.02 1.19
C CYS A 5 -21.33 10.95 0.29
N LEU A 6 -21.49 10.87 -1.04
CA LEU A 6 -20.37 10.83 -1.99
C LEU A 6 -19.85 12.22 -2.37
N GLU A 7 -20.73 13.24 -2.39
CA GLU A 7 -20.38 14.60 -2.83
C GLU A 7 -19.48 15.39 -1.86
N LYS A 8 -19.14 14.83 -0.69
CA LYS A 8 -18.22 15.46 0.29
C LYS A 8 -16.84 14.78 0.39
N GLY A 9 -16.44 13.99 -0.61
CA GLY A 9 -15.09 13.42 -0.68
C GLY A 9 -14.86 12.20 0.21
N THR A 10 -15.91 11.55 0.69
CA THR A 10 -15.82 10.28 1.42
C THR A 10 -16.01 9.09 0.47
N ASN A 11 -15.01 8.22 0.37
CA ASN A 11 -15.06 6.98 -0.41
C ASN A 11 -16.34 6.19 -0.10
N ALA A 12 -16.95 5.62 -1.15
CA ALA A 12 -18.20 4.86 -1.03
C ALA A 12 -18.10 3.79 0.06
N GLY A 13 -19.01 3.84 1.04
CA GLY A 13 -19.10 2.87 2.13
C GLY A 13 -18.43 3.27 3.44
N LEU A 14 -17.69 4.40 3.52
CA LEU A 14 -17.14 4.91 4.79
C LEU A 14 -18.17 5.66 5.66
N ALA A 15 -19.35 5.95 5.12
CA ALA A 15 -20.44 6.65 5.77
C ALA A 15 -21.81 6.17 5.26
N PHE A 16 -22.85 6.37 6.06
CA PHE A 16 -24.24 6.01 5.74
C PHE A 16 -25.20 7.16 6.10
N VAL A 17 -26.42 7.13 5.54
CA VAL A 17 -27.46 8.12 5.87
C VAL A 17 -28.32 7.56 7.01
N ASN A 18 -28.36 8.26 8.15
CA ASN A 18 -29.19 7.85 9.28
C ASN A 18 -30.68 8.17 9.06
N SER A 19 -31.54 7.75 9.98
CA SER A 19 -33.01 7.96 9.89
C SER A 19 -33.44 9.44 9.85
N ARG A 20 -32.52 10.37 10.18
CA ARG A 20 -32.75 11.82 10.10
C ARG A 20 -32.25 12.44 8.79
N GLY A 21 -31.79 11.64 7.84
CA GLY A 21 -31.23 12.13 6.58
C GLY A 21 -29.80 12.68 6.69
N ALA A 22 -29.13 12.52 7.83
CA ALA A 22 -27.76 13.00 8.03
C ALA A 22 -26.73 11.91 7.69
N CYS A 23 -25.63 12.29 7.06
CA CYS A 23 -24.48 11.40 6.84
C CYS A 23 -23.70 11.19 8.13
N GLN A 24 -23.46 9.93 8.48
CA GLN A 24 -22.69 9.53 9.65
C GLN A 24 -21.59 8.55 9.24
N ARG A 25 -20.37 8.74 9.75
CA ARG A 25 -19.25 7.82 9.49
C ARG A 25 -19.51 6.46 10.14
N CYS A 26 -19.07 5.40 9.49
CA CYS A 26 -19.27 4.03 9.99
C CYS A 26 -18.55 3.80 11.32
N ASP A 27 -17.32 4.28 11.46
CA ASP A 27 -16.50 4.15 12.67
C ASP A 27 -17.04 4.94 13.86
N ALA A 28 -17.76 6.03 13.62
CA ALA A 28 -18.43 6.81 14.66
C ALA A 28 -19.62 6.07 15.29
N VAL A 29 -20.18 5.06 14.61
CA VAL A 29 -21.28 4.22 15.13
C VAL A 29 -20.76 2.89 15.64
N THR A 30 -19.87 2.27 14.87
CA THR A 30 -19.26 0.98 15.20
C THR A 30 -17.74 1.17 15.19
N PRO A 31 -17.10 1.33 16.36
CA PRO A 31 -15.65 1.46 16.45
C PRO A 31 -14.94 0.33 15.67
N GLY A 32 -13.90 0.69 14.92
CA GLY A 32 -13.17 -0.26 14.07
C GLY A 32 -13.91 -0.66 12.78
N CYS A 33 -15.07 -0.07 12.46
CA CYS A 33 -15.74 -0.33 11.19
C CYS A 33 -15.14 0.51 10.04
N GLN A 34 -14.64 -0.16 9.01
CA GLN A 34 -14.11 0.47 7.81
C GLN A 34 -15.25 0.78 6.83
N ARG A 35 -16.13 -0.19 6.56
CA ARG A 35 -17.30 0.03 5.70
C ARG A 35 -18.59 -0.49 6.31
N CYS A 36 -19.68 0.24 6.12
CA CYS A 36 -21.00 -0.12 6.62
C CYS A 36 -22.08 -0.03 5.54
N LYS A 37 -23.20 -0.73 5.78
CA LYS A 37 -24.35 -0.75 4.89
C LYS A 37 -25.13 0.57 4.96
N ASN A 38 -25.33 1.20 3.80
CA ASN A 38 -25.90 2.55 3.62
C ASN A 38 -27.22 2.85 4.36
N SER A 39 -28.04 1.84 4.67
CA SER A 39 -29.37 2.03 5.26
C SER A 39 -29.47 1.71 6.75
N SER A 40 -28.44 1.13 7.36
CA SER A 40 -28.55 0.59 8.73
C SER A 40 -27.35 0.90 9.62
N GLY A 41 -26.25 1.43 9.07
CA GLY A 41 -25.00 1.63 9.81
C GLY A 41 -24.31 0.32 10.24
N ARG A 42 -24.89 -0.85 9.91
CA ARG A 42 -24.31 -2.16 10.20
C ARG A 42 -23.01 -2.35 9.44
N CYS A 43 -21.97 -2.78 10.12
CA CYS A 43 -20.67 -2.96 9.51
C CYS A 43 -20.68 -4.13 8.52
N VAL A 44 -19.99 -3.97 7.39
CA VAL A 44 -19.76 -5.01 6.38
C VAL A 44 -18.28 -5.29 6.17
N GLU A 45 -17.40 -4.39 6.63
CA GLU A 45 -15.95 -4.54 6.55
C GLU A 45 -15.32 -3.82 7.74
N CYS A 46 -14.50 -4.51 8.52
CA CYS A 46 -13.77 -3.93 9.64
C CYS A 46 -12.40 -3.42 9.21
N GLN A 47 -11.85 -2.48 9.99
CA GLN A 47 -10.47 -2.03 9.86
C GLN A 47 -9.52 -3.21 10.10
N ALA A 48 -8.27 -3.08 9.64
CA ALA A 48 -7.20 -3.99 10.05
C ALA A 48 -7.15 -4.10 11.59
N THR A 49 -6.81 -5.28 12.12
CA THR A 49 -6.88 -5.68 13.55
C THR A 49 -8.27 -5.88 14.15
N PHE A 50 -9.35 -5.74 13.37
CA PHE A 50 -10.72 -6.03 13.81
C PHE A 50 -11.36 -7.14 12.98
N LEU A 51 -12.19 -7.97 13.62
CA LEU A 51 -13.00 -9.00 12.97
C LEU A 51 -14.48 -8.62 13.02
N LEU A 52 -15.17 -8.85 11.89
CA LEU A 52 -16.61 -8.66 11.78
C LEU A 52 -17.34 -9.76 12.56
N THR A 53 -18.14 -9.37 13.54
CA THR A 53 -18.95 -10.30 14.34
C THR A 53 -20.28 -10.63 13.63
N PRO A 54 -20.97 -11.73 14.01
CA PRO A 54 -22.32 -12.03 13.49
C PRO A 54 -23.35 -10.92 13.72
N ASN A 55 -23.13 -10.04 14.70
CA ASN A 55 -24.00 -8.90 14.99
C ASN A 55 -23.73 -7.70 14.06
N ALA A 56 -22.83 -7.83 13.09
CA ALA A 56 -22.35 -6.75 12.22
C ALA A 56 -21.67 -5.60 12.99
N THR A 57 -20.99 -5.95 14.08
CA THR A 57 -20.07 -5.06 14.79
C THR A 57 -18.63 -5.50 14.54
N CYS A 58 -17.68 -4.62 14.79
CA CYS A 58 -16.26 -4.96 14.73
C CYS A 58 -15.75 -5.19 16.14
N SER A 59 -15.05 -6.30 16.34
CA SER A 59 -14.39 -6.61 17.60
C SER A 59 -12.90 -6.78 17.35
N PRO A 60 -12.05 -6.16 18.18
CA PRO A 60 -10.61 -6.18 17.97
C PRO A 60 -10.01 -7.56 18.24
N CYS A 61 -8.91 -7.87 17.56
CA CYS A 61 -8.11 -9.06 17.77
C CYS A 61 -7.20 -8.93 19.02
N PHE A 62 -7.73 -8.49 20.18
CA PHE A 62 -6.92 -8.10 21.36
C PHE A 62 -6.54 -9.25 22.33
N TYR A 63 -6.12 -10.40 21.84
CA TYR A 63 -5.46 -11.38 22.73
C TYR A 63 -3.94 -11.43 22.53
N ASP A 64 -3.43 -10.76 21.50
CA ASP A 64 -2.01 -10.73 21.15
C ASP A 64 -1.72 -9.37 20.47
N GLU A 65 -0.89 -8.54 21.09
CA GLU A 65 -0.51 -7.22 20.54
C GLU A 65 0.23 -7.37 19.20
N ASP A 66 0.79 -8.55 18.96
CA ASP A 66 1.54 -8.89 17.74
C ASP A 66 0.64 -9.41 16.61
N CYS A 67 -0.69 -9.53 16.83
CA CYS A 67 -1.64 -10.00 15.83
C CYS A 67 -2.28 -8.86 15.01
N LEU A 68 -1.90 -8.75 13.74
CA LEU A 68 -2.44 -7.76 12.79
C LEU A 68 -3.81 -8.14 12.21
N ALA A 69 -4.14 -9.43 12.15
CA ALA A 69 -5.45 -9.90 11.69
C ALA A 69 -5.79 -11.28 12.27
N CYS A 70 -7.06 -11.52 12.60
CA CYS A 70 -7.55 -12.77 13.15
C CYS A 70 -8.71 -13.35 12.31
N SER A 71 -8.92 -14.67 12.37
CA SER A 71 -10.03 -15.35 11.67
C SER A 71 -11.23 -15.59 12.59
N ASN A 72 -10.99 -15.83 13.88
CA ASN A 72 -12.01 -16.11 14.87
C ASN A 72 -11.60 -15.57 16.23
N ILE A 73 -12.47 -14.76 16.84
CA ILE A 73 -12.23 -14.18 18.18
C ILE A 73 -12.35 -15.25 19.27
N GLN A 74 -13.24 -16.24 19.11
CA GLN A 74 -13.51 -17.26 20.12
C GLN A 74 -12.37 -18.28 20.22
N GLU A 75 -11.85 -18.71 19.07
CA GLU A 75 -10.72 -19.65 18.98
C GLU A 75 -9.37 -18.99 19.25
N ARG A 76 -9.34 -17.66 19.37
CA ARG A 76 -8.12 -16.87 19.54
C ARG A 76 -7.08 -17.16 18.45
N SER A 77 -7.55 -17.34 17.21
CA SER A 77 -6.68 -17.64 16.07
C SER A 77 -6.30 -16.38 15.29
N CYS A 78 -5.01 -16.04 15.37
CA CYS A 78 -4.38 -15.08 14.49
C CYS A 78 -4.18 -15.65 13.08
N THR A 79 -4.19 -14.77 12.09
CA THR A 79 -3.97 -15.10 10.66
C THR A 79 -2.85 -14.27 10.04
N LYS A 80 -2.47 -13.17 10.69
CA LYS A 80 -1.36 -12.32 10.27
C LYS A 80 -0.72 -11.67 11.48
N CYS A 81 0.59 -11.83 11.62
CA CYS A 81 1.37 -11.23 12.69
C CYS A 81 2.09 -9.97 12.20
N VAL A 82 2.62 -9.20 13.15
CA VAL A 82 3.63 -8.17 12.89
C VAL A 82 4.88 -8.78 12.25
N ASP A 83 5.74 -7.92 11.73
CA ASP A 83 7.03 -8.35 11.16
C ASP A 83 7.89 -9.05 12.23
N PHE A 84 8.76 -9.95 11.77
CA PHE A 84 9.59 -10.88 12.55
C PHE A 84 8.85 -11.99 13.29
N MET A 85 7.54 -12.14 13.03
CA MET A 85 6.71 -13.17 13.64
C MET A 85 5.96 -14.03 12.61
N GLY A 86 5.53 -15.20 13.07
CA GLY A 86 4.75 -16.16 12.31
C GLY A 86 3.53 -16.68 13.07
N VAL A 87 2.49 -17.04 12.34
CA VAL A 87 1.30 -17.71 12.92
C VAL A 87 1.64 -19.17 13.16
N ILE A 88 1.69 -19.59 14.42
CA ILE A 88 2.01 -20.95 14.85
C ILE A 88 1.02 -21.35 15.92
N ASP A 89 0.23 -22.40 15.66
CA ASP A 89 -0.87 -22.86 16.51
C ASP A 89 -1.91 -21.77 16.81
N GLY A 90 -2.17 -20.90 15.82
CA GLY A 90 -3.11 -19.79 15.95
C GLY A 90 -2.60 -18.59 16.74
N ALA A 91 -1.36 -18.58 17.24
CA ALA A 91 -0.76 -17.43 17.94
C ALA A 91 0.42 -16.85 17.16
N CYS A 92 0.74 -15.58 17.43
CA CYS A 92 1.96 -14.99 16.90
C CYS A 92 3.16 -15.41 17.74
N LYS A 93 4.19 -15.94 17.08
CA LYS A 93 5.43 -16.34 17.73
C LYS A 93 6.61 -15.82 16.93
N LEU A 94 7.66 -15.41 17.64
CA LEU A 94 8.90 -14.94 17.04
C LEU A 94 9.54 -16.05 16.18
N CYS A 95 9.98 -15.67 14.98
CA CYS A 95 10.80 -16.51 14.12
C CYS A 95 12.20 -16.63 14.73
N ILE A 96 12.73 -17.85 14.87
CA ILE A 96 13.98 -18.09 15.60
C ILE A 96 15.16 -18.45 14.69
N GLN A 97 14.90 -18.62 13.40
CA GLN A 97 15.91 -19.11 12.47
C GLN A 97 16.98 -18.05 12.17
N ASP A 98 16.55 -16.80 12.01
CA ASP A 98 17.33 -15.74 11.38
C ASP A 98 16.73 -14.37 11.73
N ASP A 99 17.56 -13.43 12.16
CA ASP A 99 17.16 -12.04 12.44
C ASP A 99 16.75 -11.29 11.16
N LEU A 100 17.07 -11.85 9.99
CA LEU A 100 16.67 -11.36 8.68
C LEU A 100 15.30 -11.90 8.24
N CYS A 101 14.65 -12.71 9.08
CA CYS A 101 13.35 -13.29 8.78
C CYS A 101 12.19 -12.38 9.18
N LEU A 102 11.50 -11.80 8.20
CA LEU A 102 10.30 -11.00 8.44
C LEU A 102 9.08 -11.86 8.78
N GLN A 103 8.92 -13.04 8.19
CA GLN A 103 7.78 -13.91 8.47
C GLN A 103 8.17 -15.39 8.35
N CYS A 104 7.78 -16.17 9.34
CA CYS A 104 7.81 -17.64 9.34
C CYS A 104 6.37 -18.16 9.32
N ASN A 105 6.12 -19.34 8.76
CA ASN A 105 4.75 -19.84 8.60
C ASN A 105 4.64 -21.27 9.12
N GLY A 106 3.89 -21.44 10.22
CA GLY A 106 3.69 -22.73 10.88
C GLY A 106 4.94 -23.35 11.53
N ASN A 107 6.14 -22.88 11.19
CA ASN A 107 7.41 -23.38 11.70
C ASN A 107 8.38 -22.23 11.98
N ARG A 108 8.78 -22.06 13.25
CA ARG A 108 9.70 -20.99 13.71
C ARG A 108 11.10 -21.06 13.08
N SER A 109 11.50 -22.24 12.64
CA SER A 109 12.79 -22.52 12.02
C SER A 109 12.76 -22.42 10.49
N PHE A 110 11.61 -22.05 9.91
CA PHE A 110 11.46 -21.91 8.46
C PHE A 110 10.99 -20.50 8.11
N CYS A 111 11.88 -19.70 7.56
CA CYS A 111 11.53 -18.38 7.09
C CYS A 111 10.79 -18.44 5.76
N GLN A 112 9.61 -17.83 5.68
CA GLN A 112 8.85 -17.69 4.45
C GLN A 112 9.17 -16.38 3.73
N LYS A 113 9.36 -15.29 4.48
CA LYS A 113 9.63 -13.95 3.96
C LYS A 113 10.82 -13.32 4.66
N CYS A 114 11.80 -12.89 3.88
CA CYS A 114 13.01 -12.23 4.38
C CYS A 114 12.92 -10.71 4.24
N VAL A 115 13.80 -10.00 4.93
CA VAL A 115 14.01 -8.56 4.72
C VAL A 115 14.41 -8.25 3.26
N PRO A 116 14.16 -7.04 2.74
CA PRO A 116 14.58 -6.66 1.39
C PRO A 116 16.07 -6.93 1.13
N GLY A 117 16.40 -7.41 -0.06
CA GLY A 117 17.73 -7.86 -0.46
C GLY A 117 18.06 -9.32 -0.12
N TYR A 118 17.17 -10.03 0.57
CA TYR A 118 17.35 -11.42 0.93
C TYR A 118 16.21 -12.31 0.41
N LYS A 119 16.55 -13.57 0.14
CA LYS A 119 15.64 -14.61 -0.35
C LYS A 119 15.63 -15.81 0.60
N SER A 120 14.45 -16.34 0.89
CA SER A 120 14.36 -17.62 1.62
C SER A 120 14.80 -18.78 0.73
N VAL A 121 15.91 -19.41 1.10
CA VAL A 121 16.45 -20.62 0.47
C VAL A 121 16.49 -21.71 1.55
N GLY A 122 15.66 -22.74 1.41
CA GLY A 122 15.55 -23.80 2.41
C GLY A 122 15.06 -23.32 3.80
N GLY A 123 14.37 -22.17 3.87
CA GLY A 123 13.91 -21.58 5.13
C GLY A 123 14.92 -20.63 5.80
N VAL A 124 16.08 -20.38 5.19
CA VAL A 124 17.09 -19.43 5.68
C VAL A 124 17.17 -18.23 4.73
N CYS A 125 17.33 -17.02 5.26
CA CYS A 125 17.44 -15.83 4.45
C CYS A 125 18.85 -15.69 3.89
N THR A 126 18.98 -15.84 2.57
CA THR A 126 20.24 -15.75 1.84
C THR A 126 20.26 -14.45 1.04
N LEU A 127 21.38 -13.74 1.06
CA LEU A 127 21.56 -12.49 0.34
C LEU A 127 21.43 -12.70 -1.18
N CYS A 128 20.74 -11.79 -1.85
CA CYS A 128 20.76 -11.68 -3.31
C CYS A 128 22.18 -11.43 -3.82
N ILE A 129 22.58 -12.04 -4.93
CA ILE A 129 23.94 -11.88 -5.48
C ILE A 129 24.16 -10.43 -5.95
N ASP A 130 23.17 -9.86 -6.60
CA ASP A 130 23.18 -8.46 -7.00
C ASP A 130 22.93 -7.56 -5.77
N PRO A 131 23.87 -6.65 -5.44
CA PRO A 131 23.76 -5.79 -4.26
C PRO A 131 22.68 -4.71 -4.40
N ASP A 132 22.28 -4.36 -5.62
CA ASP A 132 21.26 -3.37 -5.91
C ASP A 132 19.87 -4.01 -6.04
N CYS A 133 19.75 -5.32 -5.79
CA CYS A 133 18.50 -6.03 -5.79
C CYS A 133 17.77 -5.95 -4.43
N VAL A 134 16.49 -5.53 -4.45
CA VAL A 134 15.62 -5.57 -3.26
C VAL A 134 14.83 -6.87 -3.12
N SER A 135 14.67 -7.64 -4.21
CA SER A 135 13.95 -8.91 -4.18
C SER A 135 14.39 -9.86 -5.29
N CYS A 136 14.80 -11.07 -4.90
CA CYS A 136 15.10 -12.16 -5.84
C CYS A 136 13.91 -13.15 -5.98
N LEU A 137 13.67 -13.67 -7.19
CA LEU A 137 12.43 -14.39 -7.50
C LEU A 137 12.52 -15.91 -7.24
N ARG A 138 13.30 -16.62 -8.05
CA ARG A 138 13.37 -18.10 -8.05
C ARG A 138 14.58 -18.60 -7.27
N ASP A 139 15.68 -17.89 -7.41
CA ASP A 139 17.00 -18.17 -6.87
C ASP A 139 17.61 -16.84 -6.35
N ILE A 140 18.89 -16.85 -6.01
CA ILE A 140 19.59 -15.68 -5.47
C ILE A 140 20.30 -14.86 -6.56
N ASP A 141 20.41 -15.39 -7.78
CA ASP A 141 20.98 -14.76 -8.97
C ASP A 141 19.94 -14.02 -9.83
N THR A 142 18.65 -14.33 -9.68
CA THR A 142 17.60 -13.66 -10.46
C THR A 142 16.94 -12.52 -9.69
N CYS A 143 17.30 -11.28 -10.01
CA CYS A 143 16.64 -10.11 -9.45
C CYS A 143 15.29 -9.82 -10.12
N PHE A 144 14.30 -9.43 -9.31
CA PHE A 144 12.96 -9.04 -9.76
C PHE A 144 12.56 -7.61 -9.39
N GLY A 145 13.29 -7.01 -8.47
CA GLY A 145 13.06 -5.63 -8.07
C GLY A 145 14.35 -5.02 -7.57
N CYS A 146 14.62 -3.80 -7.98
CA CYS A 146 15.87 -3.10 -7.68
C CYS A 146 15.67 -1.98 -6.65
N LEU A 147 16.80 -1.53 -6.08
CA LEU A 147 16.87 -0.30 -5.31
C LEU A 147 16.45 0.90 -6.17
N PRO A 148 16.13 2.04 -5.52
CA PRO A 148 15.88 3.26 -6.25
C PRO A 148 16.98 3.60 -7.26
N PHE A 149 16.56 4.18 -8.38
CA PHE A 149 17.39 4.57 -9.54
C PHE A 149 17.92 3.41 -10.39
N HIS A 150 17.43 2.19 -10.17
CA HIS A 150 17.78 1.02 -10.96
C HIS A 150 16.54 0.37 -11.60
N GLY A 151 16.76 -0.40 -12.66
CA GLY A 151 15.77 -1.25 -13.31
C GLY A 151 16.37 -2.63 -13.60
N VAL A 152 15.51 -3.63 -13.78
CA VAL A 152 15.98 -5.01 -14.05
C VAL A 152 16.35 -5.15 -15.52
N LEU A 153 17.57 -5.61 -15.83
CA LEU A 153 18.02 -6.00 -17.16
C LEU A 153 18.81 -7.31 -17.06
N ASP A 154 18.42 -8.32 -17.84
CA ASP A 154 19.07 -9.64 -17.84
C ASP A 154 19.20 -10.28 -16.44
N ASN A 155 18.19 -10.05 -15.59
CA ASN A 155 18.09 -10.48 -14.19
C ASN A 155 19.02 -9.76 -13.20
N GLU A 156 19.74 -8.74 -13.64
CA GLU A 156 20.56 -7.86 -12.80
C GLU A 156 19.91 -6.49 -12.69
N CYS A 157 20.26 -5.76 -11.64
CA CYS A 157 19.90 -4.37 -11.44
C CYS A 157 20.94 -3.49 -12.10
N VAL A 158 20.48 -2.67 -13.04
CA VAL A 158 21.33 -1.68 -13.71
C VAL A 158 20.75 -0.29 -13.50
N GLU A 159 21.61 0.72 -13.45
CA GLU A 159 21.17 2.10 -13.32
C GLU A 159 20.18 2.47 -14.44
N CYS A 160 19.10 3.15 -14.06
CA CYS A 160 18.16 3.71 -15.02
C CYS A 160 18.87 4.73 -15.93
N ILE A 161 18.55 4.69 -17.23
CA ILE A 161 19.14 5.63 -18.20
C ILE A 161 18.69 7.06 -17.94
N ASP A 162 17.41 7.22 -17.56
CA ASP A 162 16.94 8.50 -17.05
C ASP A 162 17.31 8.65 -15.57
N ARG A 163 18.20 9.61 -15.28
CA ARG A 163 18.68 9.92 -13.93
C ARG A 163 17.58 10.42 -12.99
N ASN A 164 16.44 10.83 -13.53
CA ASN A 164 15.29 11.24 -12.73
C ASN A 164 14.31 10.08 -12.48
N CYS A 165 14.63 8.88 -12.96
CA CYS A 165 13.84 7.71 -12.68
C CYS A 165 14.13 7.18 -11.29
N LEU A 166 13.11 7.16 -10.42
CA LEU A 166 13.20 6.59 -9.09
C LEU A 166 13.20 5.07 -9.11
N ASN A 167 12.47 4.41 -10.02
CA ASN A 167 12.50 2.96 -10.20
C ASN A 167 12.18 2.65 -11.66
N GLY A 168 13.10 1.98 -12.35
CA GLY A 168 12.77 1.23 -13.56
C GLY A 168 11.92 0.04 -13.16
N ASP A 169 10.94 -0.34 -13.98
CA ASP A 169 10.13 -1.53 -13.69
C ASP A 169 10.99 -2.80 -13.88
N LEU A 170 10.67 -3.59 -14.91
CA LEU A 170 11.45 -4.75 -15.36
C LEU A 170 12.39 -4.38 -16.50
N ASP A 171 12.67 -3.08 -16.64
CA ASP A 171 13.40 -2.51 -17.77
C ASP A 171 14.04 -1.15 -17.37
N PRO A 172 15.37 -0.98 -17.43
CA PRO A 172 16.06 0.29 -17.15
C PRO A 172 15.82 1.38 -18.22
N TYR A 173 15.27 1.01 -19.38
CA TYR A 173 14.85 1.92 -20.44
C TYR A 173 13.45 2.50 -20.20
N SER A 174 12.67 1.91 -19.27
CA SER A 174 11.30 2.33 -18.98
C SER A 174 11.12 2.67 -17.51
N CYS A 175 10.94 3.97 -17.24
CA CYS A 175 10.69 4.46 -15.92
C CYS A 175 9.22 4.38 -15.51
N ARG A 176 8.95 3.89 -14.30
CA ARG A 176 7.60 3.90 -13.73
C ARG A 176 7.34 5.09 -12.83
N ASN A 177 8.31 5.37 -11.96
CA ASN A 177 8.22 6.39 -10.93
C ASN A 177 9.33 7.40 -11.15
N CYS A 178 8.97 8.66 -11.25
CA CYS A 178 9.92 9.74 -11.44
C CYS A 178 10.11 10.55 -10.17
N THR A 179 11.22 11.29 -10.09
CA THR A 179 11.44 12.26 -9.01
C THR A 179 10.36 13.35 -9.01
N ASN A 180 10.20 14.02 -7.87
CA ASN A 180 9.14 15.02 -7.67
C ASN A 180 9.15 16.11 -8.76
N GLY A 181 7.98 16.40 -9.30
CA GLY A 181 7.76 17.38 -10.37
C GLY A 181 7.86 16.80 -11.78
N LEU A 182 8.06 15.49 -11.91
CA LEU A 182 8.11 14.76 -13.18
C LEU A 182 7.05 13.64 -13.19
N ALA A 183 6.73 13.15 -14.38
CA ALA A 183 5.93 11.94 -14.60
C ALA A 183 6.58 11.07 -15.67
N ALA A 184 6.34 9.76 -15.58
CA ALA A 184 6.79 8.81 -16.59
C ALA A 184 6.00 9.03 -17.89
N ASP A 185 6.71 9.26 -18.99
CA ASP A 185 6.12 9.32 -20.31
C ASP A 185 5.98 7.91 -20.88
N ARG A 186 4.73 7.49 -21.15
CA ARG A 186 4.44 6.12 -21.60
C ARG A 186 4.96 5.80 -22.99
N HIS A 187 5.31 6.80 -23.80
CA HIS A 187 5.79 6.60 -25.16
C HIS A 187 7.31 6.45 -25.20
N THR A 188 8.01 7.24 -24.39
CA THR A 188 9.48 7.29 -24.37
C THR A 188 10.08 6.49 -23.22
N GLY A 189 9.30 6.11 -22.21
CA GLY A 189 9.79 5.50 -20.98
C GLY A 189 10.59 6.47 -20.08
N SER A 190 10.76 7.72 -20.48
CA SER A 190 11.56 8.72 -19.75
C SER A 190 10.69 9.57 -18.82
N CYS A 191 11.32 10.20 -17.84
CA CYS A 191 10.70 11.15 -16.94
C CYS A 191 10.64 12.54 -17.57
N VAL A 192 9.42 13.03 -17.77
CA VAL A 192 9.17 14.37 -18.32
C VAL A 192 8.57 15.29 -17.27
N ARG A 193 8.85 16.58 -17.38
CA ARG A 193 8.42 17.57 -16.40
C ARG A 193 6.94 17.82 -16.49
N CYS A 194 6.27 17.88 -15.34
CA CYS A 194 4.89 18.31 -15.27
C CYS A 194 4.76 19.75 -15.77
N THR A 195 3.82 19.99 -16.68
CA THR A 195 3.64 21.33 -17.28
C THR A 195 2.93 22.30 -16.34
N LEU A 196 2.21 21.78 -15.34
CA LEU A 196 1.48 22.58 -14.35
C LEU A 196 2.38 23.09 -13.22
N PRO A 197 2.42 24.41 -12.97
CA PRO A 197 3.15 24.98 -11.83
C PRO A 197 2.64 24.44 -10.49
N GLY A 198 3.56 24.13 -9.58
CA GLY A 198 3.24 23.63 -8.24
C GLY A 198 2.77 22.17 -8.19
N CYS A 199 2.83 21.45 -9.32
CA CYS A 199 2.51 20.03 -9.37
C CYS A 199 3.70 19.18 -8.91
N ALA A 200 3.47 18.29 -7.93
CA ALA A 200 4.45 17.31 -7.46
C ALA A 200 4.42 16.03 -8.29
N THR A 201 3.24 15.61 -8.74
CA THR A 201 3.06 14.42 -9.60
C THR A 201 1.93 14.68 -10.57
N CYS A 202 2.16 14.46 -11.87
CA CYS A 202 1.15 14.58 -12.92
C CYS A 202 0.80 13.22 -13.56
N ASP A 203 -0.31 13.20 -14.30
CA ASP A 203 -0.74 12.02 -15.05
C ASP A 203 0.25 11.69 -16.17
N SER A 204 0.61 10.41 -16.31
CA SER A 204 1.57 9.91 -17.30
C SER A 204 1.08 9.95 -18.75
N ALA A 205 -0.23 10.09 -18.98
CA ALA A 205 -0.82 10.12 -20.31
C ALA A 205 -0.81 11.51 -20.93
N ASP A 206 -0.99 12.56 -20.13
CA ASP A 206 -1.07 13.92 -20.65
C ASP A 206 0.00 14.86 -20.07
N HIS A 207 0.57 14.62 -18.89
CA HIS A 207 1.50 15.53 -18.19
C HIS A 207 0.92 16.91 -17.82
N HIS A 208 -0.37 17.14 -18.11
CA HIS A 208 -1.12 18.38 -17.91
C HIS A 208 -2.17 18.28 -16.80
N SER A 209 -2.37 17.08 -16.26
CA SER A 209 -3.28 16.80 -15.16
C SER A 209 -2.49 16.52 -13.89
N CYS A 210 -2.68 17.34 -12.85
CA CYS A 210 -1.95 17.16 -11.60
C CYS A 210 -2.65 16.17 -10.67
N LEU A 211 -1.93 15.15 -10.20
CA LEU A 211 -2.42 14.18 -9.22
C LEU A 211 -2.16 14.67 -7.79
N TRP A 212 -0.99 15.26 -7.55
CA TRP A 212 -0.56 15.75 -6.23
C TRP A 212 0.17 17.08 -6.34
N CYS A 213 -0.14 18.01 -5.44
CA CYS A 213 0.53 19.31 -5.38
C CYS A 213 1.73 19.28 -4.41
N VAL A 214 2.72 20.13 -4.67
CA VAL A 214 3.83 20.32 -3.72
C VAL A 214 3.32 20.95 -2.40
N PRO A 215 4.00 20.73 -1.26
CA PRO A 215 3.60 21.33 0.02
C PRO A 215 3.38 22.86 -0.09
N GLY A 216 2.31 23.36 0.55
CA GLY A 216 1.90 24.76 0.47
C GLY A 216 1.01 25.12 -0.74
N TRP A 217 0.62 24.14 -1.55
CA TRP A 217 -0.34 24.30 -2.64
C TRP A 217 -1.57 23.43 -2.39
N ASN A 218 -2.74 23.96 -2.74
CA ASN A 218 -4.01 23.26 -2.63
C ASN A 218 -4.42 22.72 -4.00
N GLN A 219 -4.95 21.49 -4.00
CA GLN A 219 -5.56 20.88 -5.16
C GLN A 219 -6.91 21.54 -5.44
N VAL A 220 -7.10 22.05 -6.65
CA VAL A 220 -8.35 22.68 -7.10
C VAL A 220 -8.85 21.87 -8.30
N LEU A 221 -9.97 21.20 -8.12
CA LEU A 221 -10.67 20.49 -9.19
C LEU A 221 -11.06 21.47 -10.29
N ARG A 222 -10.73 21.13 -11.55
CA ARG A 222 -11.24 21.87 -12.71
C ARG A 222 -12.74 21.60 -12.89
N GLN A 223 -13.39 22.47 -13.65
CA GLN A 223 -14.82 22.35 -13.98
C GLN A 223 -15.16 21.06 -14.75
N ASP A 224 -14.16 20.39 -15.35
CA ASP A 224 -14.33 19.09 -16.01
C ASP A 224 -14.52 17.92 -15.03
N GLY A 225 -14.28 18.13 -13.73
CA GLY A 225 -14.36 17.10 -12.68
C GLY A 225 -13.33 15.98 -12.81
N LYS A 226 -12.39 16.07 -13.74
CA LYS A 226 -11.41 15.02 -14.08
C LYS A 226 -9.98 15.45 -13.85
N THR A 227 -9.69 16.75 -13.96
CA THR A 227 -8.32 17.26 -13.83
C THR A 227 -8.20 18.18 -12.62
N CYS A 228 -7.03 18.18 -11.99
CA CYS A 228 -6.73 19.10 -10.90
C CYS A 228 -5.63 20.07 -11.28
N THR A 229 -5.75 21.29 -10.77
CA THR A 229 -4.71 22.31 -10.81
C THR A 229 -4.22 22.60 -9.40
N CYS A 230 -2.96 22.99 -9.27
CA CYS A 230 -2.42 23.43 -8.00
C CYS A 230 -2.55 24.95 -7.90
N LYS A 231 -3.08 25.44 -6.77
CA LYS A 231 -3.09 26.86 -6.45
C LYS A 231 -2.36 27.10 -5.14
N LYS A 232 -1.41 28.04 -5.14
CA LYS A 232 -0.66 28.41 -3.94
C LYS A 232 -1.63 28.79 -2.83
N ALA A 233 -1.47 28.20 -1.64
CA ALA A 233 -2.27 28.57 -0.49
C ALA A 233 -2.06 30.06 -0.19
N ARG A 234 -3.15 30.79 0.10
CA ARG A 234 -3.01 32.14 0.64
C ARG A 234 -2.47 31.99 2.07
N PRO A 235 -1.44 32.77 2.45
CA PRO A 235 -0.95 32.79 3.82
C PRO A 235 -2.03 33.24 4.80
#